data_AF-A0A1J8QXC0-F1
#
_entry.id   AF-A0A1J8QXC0-F1
#
_cell.length_a   1.000
_cell.length_b   1.000
_cell.length_c   1.000
_cell.angle_alpha   90.00
_cell.angle_beta   90.00
_cell.angle_gamma   90.00
#
_symmetry.space_group_name_H-M   'P 1'
#
loop_
_entity.id
_entity.type
_entity.pdbx_description
1 polymer ?
#
loop_
_entity_poly.entity_id
_entity_poly.type
_entity_poly.pdbx_seq_one_letter_code
_entity_poly.pdbx_strand_id
1 'polypeptide(L)'
;MPTSTSKLWSSPVVQTLFARAPPAPLSPKAVWHQDLTAQINELPASVNIRAVLHLLNDDFNGCHELAQSQEGNPYSNHLHSIVHRREPDYWNSKYWIARFSHDHLPEIYSPGGTISQAKEEMEKFVDDVQTVEATGGEVADQEKKQWEEMTKLARILINSDREL
;
A
#
# COMPACT_ATOMS: atom_id res chain seq x y z
N MET A 1 4.89 16.02 -25.30
CA MET A 1 3.81 15.90 -24.29
C MET A 1 4.34 15.02 -23.15
N PRO A 2 4.10 15.35 -21.88
CA PRO A 2 4.46 14.46 -20.77
C PRO A 2 3.64 13.17 -20.83
N THR A 3 4.28 12.03 -20.52
CA THR A 3 3.62 10.70 -20.42
C THR A 3 2.59 10.68 -19.29
N SER A 4 1.64 9.73 -19.31
CA SER A 4 0.69 9.52 -18.19
C SER A 4 1.40 9.47 -16.84
N THR A 5 2.46 8.66 -16.72
CA THR A 5 3.32 8.56 -15.54
C THR A 5 3.88 9.91 -15.10
N SER A 6 4.41 10.72 -16.03
CA SER A 6 4.96 12.04 -15.72
C SER A 6 3.89 13.00 -15.19
N LYS A 7 2.66 12.92 -15.71
CA LYS A 7 1.53 13.71 -15.21
C LYS A 7 1.12 13.29 -13.81
N LEU A 8 1.06 11.99 -13.51
CA LEU A 8 0.72 11.50 -12.17
C LEU A 8 1.74 11.97 -11.12
N TRP A 9 3.04 11.81 -11.39
CA TRP A 9 4.10 12.30 -10.49
C TRP A 9 4.08 13.81 -10.28
N SER A 10 3.63 14.57 -11.28
CA SER A 10 3.51 16.03 -11.21
C SER A 10 2.21 16.51 -10.55
N SER A 11 1.29 15.59 -10.22
CA SER A 11 0.01 15.97 -9.62
C SER A 11 0.17 16.42 -8.16
N PRO A 12 -0.56 17.45 -7.72
CA PRO A 12 -0.53 17.90 -6.32
C PRO A 12 -0.90 16.79 -5.33
N VAL A 13 -1.82 15.91 -5.72
CA VAL A 13 -2.25 14.75 -4.91
C VAL A 13 -1.07 13.82 -4.61
N VAL A 14 -0.37 13.36 -5.66
CA VAL A 14 0.78 12.46 -5.49
C VAL A 14 1.91 13.14 -4.74
N GLN A 15 2.21 14.41 -5.05
CA GLN A 15 3.26 15.15 -4.34
C GLN A 15 2.96 15.30 -2.84
N THR A 16 1.72 15.62 -2.48
CA THR A 16 1.29 15.75 -1.09
C THR A 16 1.41 14.43 -0.34
N LEU A 17 0.93 13.33 -0.94
CA LEU A 17 0.98 12.00 -0.32
C LEU A 17 2.42 11.51 -0.12
N PHE A 18 3.32 11.71 -1.11
CA PHE A 18 4.71 11.29 -0.98
C PHE A 18 5.56 12.20 -0.08
N ALA A 19 5.11 13.44 0.18
CA ALA A 19 5.76 14.37 1.10
C ALA A 19 5.28 14.22 2.56
N ARG A 20 4.40 13.25 2.84
CA ARG A 20 3.83 13.01 4.17
C ARG A 20 4.89 12.90 5.26
N ALA A 21 4.70 13.69 6.32
CA ALA A 21 5.49 13.65 7.54
C ALA A 21 4.58 13.95 8.76
N PRO A 22 4.62 13.16 9.85
CA PRO A 22 5.38 11.90 10.01
C PRO A 22 4.86 10.78 9.09
N PRO A 23 5.63 9.68 8.92
CA PRO A 23 5.15 8.49 8.21
C PRO A 23 3.79 8.00 8.71
N ALA A 24 3.07 7.27 7.85
CA ALA A 24 1.75 6.78 8.21
C ALA A 24 1.83 5.82 9.42
N PRO A 25 0.96 6.00 10.44
CA PRO A 25 0.96 5.12 11.60
C PRO A 25 0.53 3.70 11.20
N LEU A 26 0.82 2.72 12.07
CA LEU A 26 0.42 1.33 11.86
C LEU A 26 -1.09 1.22 11.69
N SER A 27 -1.86 1.76 12.63
CA SER A 27 -3.34 1.73 12.64
C SER A 27 -3.93 3.14 12.85
N PRO A 28 -3.97 3.99 11.80
CA PRO A 28 -4.64 5.29 11.85
C PRO A 28 -6.12 5.16 12.23
N LYS A 29 -6.65 6.19 12.89
CA LYS A 29 -8.07 6.25 13.32
C LYS A 29 -8.96 7.08 12.40
N ALA A 30 -8.37 7.77 11.43
CA ALA A 30 -9.07 8.60 10.47
C ALA A 30 -8.24 8.74 9.19
N VAL A 31 -8.92 9.12 8.11
CA VAL A 31 -8.28 9.58 6.88
C VAL A 31 -7.38 10.78 7.20
N TRP A 32 -6.17 10.80 6.64
CA TRP A 32 -5.17 11.83 6.90
C TRP A 32 -5.58 13.19 6.31
N HIS A 33 -5.95 13.21 5.01
CA HIS A 33 -6.50 14.39 4.33
C HIS A 33 -7.84 14.06 3.65
N GLN A 34 -8.94 14.50 4.26
CA GLN A 34 -10.29 14.23 3.75
C GLN A 34 -10.56 14.83 2.36
N ASP A 35 -9.93 15.97 2.06
CA ASP A 35 -10.03 16.65 0.77
C ASP A 35 -9.34 15.89 -0.37
N LEU A 36 -8.33 15.07 -0.05
CA LEU A 36 -7.64 14.24 -1.05
C LEU A 36 -8.49 13.05 -1.50
N THR A 37 -9.42 12.53 -0.69
CA THR A 37 -10.24 11.37 -1.05
C THR A 37 -11.00 11.59 -2.37
N ALA A 38 -11.70 12.73 -2.51
CA ALA A 38 -12.40 13.05 -3.76
C ALA A 38 -11.43 13.25 -4.93
N GLN A 39 -10.30 13.93 -4.70
CA GLN A 39 -9.29 14.18 -5.72
C GLN A 39 -8.64 12.87 -6.23
N ILE A 40 -8.37 11.92 -5.34
CA ILE A 40 -7.85 10.59 -5.70
C ILE A 40 -8.86 9.85 -6.58
N ASN A 41 -10.16 9.92 -6.26
CA ASN A 41 -11.20 9.26 -7.04
C ASN A 41 -11.28 9.78 -8.48
N GLU A 42 -11.05 11.08 -8.67
CA GLU A 42 -11.09 11.79 -9.95
C GLU A 42 -9.81 11.67 -10.78
N LEU A 43 -8.72 11.15 -10.22
CA LEU A 43 -7.47 10.98 -10.97
C LEU A 43 -7.68 10.05 -12.18
N PRO A 44 -7.19 10.43 -13.38
CA PRO A 44 -7.24 9.57 -14.56
C PRO A 44 -6.13 8.51 -14.47
N ALA A 45 -6.26 7.59 -13.51
CA ALA A 45 -5.30 6.55 -13.20
C ALA A 45 -6.00 5.19 -13.03
N SER A 46 -5.25 4.10 -13.21
CA SER A 46 -5.76 2.75 -12.99
C SER A 46 -6.32 2.57 -11.56
N VAL A 47 -7.21 1.58 -11.40
CA VAL A 47 -7.85 1.29 -10.10
C VAL A 47 -6.83 1.07 -8.99
N ASN A 48 -5.77 0.30 -9.25
CA ASN A 48 -4.74 0.02 -8.25
C ASN A 48 -3.88 1.25 -7.90
N ILE A 49 -3.67 2.17 -8.84
CA ILE A 49 -3.00 3.45 -8.53
C ILE A 49 -3.90 4.27 -7.61
N ARG A 50 -5.19 4.40 -7.89
CA ARG A 50 -6.09 5.12 -6.98
C ARG A 50 -6.20 4.46 -5.61
N ALA A 51 -6.27 3.13 -5.57
CA ALA A 51 -6.32 2.36 -4.33
C ALA A 51 -5.08 2.55 -3.45
N VAL A 52 -3.87 2.46 -4.02
CA VAL A 52 -2.64 2.70 -3.23
C VAL A 52 -2.52 4.15 -2.76
N LEU A 53 -3.03 5.12 -3.52
CA LEU A 53 -3.05 6.53 -3.07
C LEU A 53 -4.02 6.75 -1.90
N HIS A 54 -5.18 6.08 -1.90
CA HIS A 54 -6.07 6.04 -0.72
C HIS A 54 -5.38 5.42 0.49
N LEU A 55 -4.62 4.34 0.29
CA LEU A 55 -3.82 3.72 1.35
C LEU A 55 -2.79 4.69 1.94
N LEU A 56 -2.07 5.45 1.10
CA LEU A 56 -1.14 6.50 1.56
C LEU A 56 -1.85 7.62 2.35
N ASN A 57 -3.14 7.84 2.09
CA ASN A 57 -4.00 8.82 2.74
C ASN A 57 -4.73 8.29 3.99
N ASP A 58 -4.44 7.05 4.44
CA ASP A 58 -5.16 6.37 5.52
C ASP A 58 -6.66 6.15 5.23
N ASP A 59 -7.06 6.21 3.96
CA ASP A 59 -8.43 5.93 3.52
C ASP A 59 -8.59 4.44 3.24
N PHE A 60 -8.87 3.68 4.31
CA PHE A 60 -9.03 2.23 4.24
C PHE A 60 -10.21 1.81 3.38
N ASN A 61 -11.35 2.49 3.53
CA ASN A 61 -12.55 2.17 2.75
C ASN A 61 -12.30 2.44 1.26
N GLY A 62 -11.73 3.59 0.92
CA GLY A 62 -11.40 3.92 -0.47
C GLY A 62 -10.39 2.95 -1.09
N CYS A 63 -9.37 2.52 -0.33
CA CYS A 63 -8.42 1.50 -0.78
C CYS A 63 -9.11 0.13 -0.94
N HIS A 64 -9.86 -0.30 0.08
CA HIS A 64 -10.51 -1.60 0.15
C HIS A 64 -11.54 -1.77 -0.96
N GLU A 65 -12.45 -0.82 -1.16
CA GLU A 65 -13.49 -0.90 -2.20
C GLU A 65 -12.91 -0.97 -3.61
N LEU A 66 -11.86 -0.19 -3.88
CA LEU A 66 -11.18 -0.23 -5.18
C LEU A 66 -10.43 -1.56 -5.39
N ALA A 67 -9.68 -2.04 -4.38
CA ALA A 67 -9.01 -3.33 -4.46
C ALA A 67 -10.00 -4.49 -4.64
N GLN A 68 -11.13 -4.44 -3.91
CA GLN A 68 -12.23 -5.40 -4.00
C GLN A 68 -12.82 -5.48 -5.42
N SER A 69 -12.88 -4.36 -6.14
CA SER A 69 -13.38 -4.32 -7.52
C SER A 69 -12.46 -5.02 -8.54
N GLN A 70 -11.25 -5.40 -8.13
CA GLN A 70 -10.21 -6.01 -8.95
C GLN A 70 -9.61 -7.26 -8.29
N GLU A 71 -10.39 -7.97 -7.45
CA GLU A 71 -9.96 -9.23 -6.84
C GLU A 71 -9.38 -10.22 -7.88
N GLY A 72 -8.28 -10.88 -7.51
CA GLY A 72 -7.50 -11.73 -8.41
C GLY A 72 -6.37 -11.00 -9.13
N ASN A 73 -6.39 -9.66 -9.17
CA ASN A 73 -5.20 -8.89 -9.52
C ASN A 73 -4.18 -8.94 -8.37
N PRO A 74 -2.91 -9.31 -8.63
CA PRO A 74 -1.90 -9.42 -7.58
C PRO A 74 -1.64 -8.13 -6.80
N TYR A 75 -1.75 -6.96 -7.44
CA TYR A 75 -1.61 -5.68 -6.75
C TYR A 75 -2.79 -5.40 -5.82
N SER A 76 -4.01 -5.76 -6.22
CA SER A 76 -5.20 -5.61 -5.38
C SER A 76 -5.15 -6.53 -4.17
N ASN A 77 -4.71 -7.77 -4.34
CA ASN A 77 -4.52 -8.70 -3.22
C ASN A 77 -3.41 -8.22 -2.25
N HIS A 78 -2.35 -7.61 -2.78
CA HIS A 78 -1.32 -6.95 -1.96
C HIS A 78 -1.95 -5.79 -1.17
N LEU A 79 -2.71 -4.90 -1.80
CA LEU A 79 -3.37 -3.79 -1.12
C LEU A 79 -4.30 -4.26 0.01
N HIS A 80 -5.10 -5.30 -0.22
CA HIS A 80 -5.93 -5.91 0.83
C HIS A 80 -5.10 -6.40 2.02
N SER A 81 -3.97 -7.06 1.76
CA SER A 81 -3.11 -7.53 2.86
C SER A 81 -2.58 -6.39 3.73
N ILE A 82 -2.24 -5.24 3.14
CA ILE A 82 -1.80 -4.06 3.89
C ILE A 82 -2.98 -3.43 4.64
N VAL A 83 -4.13 -3.23 3.98
CA VAL A 83 -5.34 -2.67 4.62
C VAL A 83 -5.67 -3.46 5.89
N HIS A 84 -5.81 -4.78 5.79
CA HIS A 84 -6.20 -5.59 6.94
C HIS A 84 -5.12 -5.62 8.04
N ARG A 85 -3.83 -5.55 7.70
CA ARG A 85 -2.77 -5.40 8.73
C ARG A 85 -2.94 -4.09 9.51
N ARG A 86 -3.39 -3.01 8.85
CA ARG A 86 -3.62 -1.69 9.45
C ARG A 86 -4.98 -1.57 10.17
N GLU A 87 -5.92 -2.46 9.89
CA GLU A 87 -7.21 -2.68 10.60
C GLU A 87 -7.12 -3.63 11.81
N PRO A 88 -5.92 -3.81 12.38
CA PRO A 88 -5.52 -4.98 13.17
C PRO A 88 -6.15 -6.36 12.86
N ASP A 89 -6.49 -6.65 11.61
CA ASP A 89 -7.00 -7.96 11.16
C ASP A 89 -5.86 -8.79 10.53
N TYR A 90 -4.95 -9.22 11.40
CA TYR A 90 -3.70 -9.90 11.00
C TYR A 90 -3.94 -11.25 10.32
N TRP A 91 -4.99 -11.98 10.72
CA TRP A 91 -5.34 -13.24 10.08
C TRP A 91 -5.77 -13.01 8.63
N ASN A 92 -6.63 -12.01 8.39
CA ASN A 92 -7.10 -11.72 7.06
C ASN A 92 -6.00 -11.10 6.18
N SER A 93 -5.09 -10.32 6.77
CA SER A 93 -3.87 -9.88 6.10
C SER A 93 -3.10 -11.07 5.49
N LYS A 94 -2.83 -12.11 6.29
CA LYS A 94 -2.15 -13.34 5.83
C LYS A 94 -2.97 -14.15 4.84
N TYR A 95 -4.29 -14.20 5.01
CA TYR A 95 -5.21 -14.81 4.05
C TYR A 95 -5.06 -14.19 2.64
N TRP A 96 -4.86 -12.88 2.55
CA TRP A 96 -4.62 -12.19 1.28
C TRP A 96 -3.21 -12.45 0.74
N ILE A 97 -2.18 -12.48 1.59
CA ILE A 97 -0.80 -12.85 1.18
C ILE A 97 -0.79 -14.24 0.51
N ALA A 98 -1.52 -15.21 1.05
CA ALA A 98 -1.59 -16.55 0.49
C ALA A 98 -2.16 -16.60 -0.94
N ARG A 99 -2.95 -15.60 -1.36
CA ARG A 99 -3.72 -15.59 -2.63
C ARG A 99 -2.99 -15.03 -3.84
N PHE A 100 -1.78 -14.53 -3.67
CA PHE A 100 -1.03 -14.03 -4.81
C PHE A 100 0.46 -14.37 -4.72
N SER A 101 1.07 -14.36 -5.90
CA SER A 101 2.50 -14.49 -6.14
C SER A 101 2.78 -13.66 -7.39
N HIS A 102 3.69 -12.71 -7.31
CA HIS A 102 4.00 -11.81 -8.42
C HIS A 102 5.41 -11.25 -8.32
N ASP A 103 6.00 -10.92 -9.46
CA ASP A 103 7.39 -10.46 -9.60
C ASP A 103 7.70 -9.11 -8.91
N HIS A 104 6.68 -8.40 -8.42
CA HIS A 104 6.87 -7.15 -7.69
C HIS A 104 7.26 -7.39 -6.22
N LEU A 105 7.01 -8.59 -5.70
CA LEU A 105 7.22 -8.92 -4.29
C LEU A 105 8.72 -8.85 -3.89
N PRO A 106 9.67 -9.44 -4.64
CA PRO A 106 11.08 -9.34 -4.30
C PRO A 106 11.60 -7.89 -4.24
N GLU A 107 11.11 -6.98 -5.11
CA GLU A 107 11.51 -5.57 -5.08
C GLU A 107 11.18 -4.89 -3.74
N ILE A 108 10.08 -5.30 -3.10
CA ILE A 108 9.60 -4.72 -1.85
C ILE A 108 10.22 -5.41 -0.64
N TYR A 109 10.16 -6.74 -0.59
CA TYR A 109 10.42 -7.52 0.63
C TYR A 109 11.74 -8.29 0.64
N SER A 110 12.28 -8.64 -0.52
CA SER A 110 13.50 -9.45 -0.61
C SER A 110 14.29 -9.11 -1.89
N PRO A 111 14.96 -7.93 -1.95
CA PRO A 111 15.63 -7.51 -3.17
C PRO A 111 16.74 -8.49 -3.58
N GLY A 112 16.64 -9.03 -4.81
CA GLY A 112 17.54 -10.08 -5.31
C GLY A 112 17.18 -11.50 -4.88
N GLY A 113 16.12 -11.67 -4.06
CA GLY A 113 15.57 -12.95 -3.65
C GLY A 113 14.46 -13.46 -4.57
N THR A 114 13.85 -14.56 -4.14
CA THR A 114 12.72 -15.22 -4.82
C THR A 114 11.37 -14.69 -4.32
N ILE A 115 10.30 -15.00 -5.06
CA ILE A 115 8.93 -14.69 -4.62
C ILE A 115 8.60 -15.39 -3.29
N SER A 116 9.05 -16.63 -3.07
CA SER A 116 8.80 -17.34 -1.80
C SER A 116 9.42 -16.61 -0.62
N GLN A 117 10.69 -16.23 -0.74
CA GLN A 117 11.40 -15.46 0.30
C GLN A 117 10.71 -14.12 0.57
N ALA A 118 10.26 -13.44 -0.49
CA ALA A 118 9.51 -12.20 -0.33
C ALA A 118 8.18 -12.39 0.42
N LYS A 119 7.46 -13.49 0.19
CA LYS A 119 6.22 -13.81 0.92
C LYS A 119 6.48 -14.15 2.39
N GLU A 120 7.54 -14.91 2.66
CA GLU A 120 7.97 -15.21 4.03
C GLU A 120 8.28 -13.93 4.82
N GLU A 121 9.01 -12.99 4.22
CA GLU A 121 9.30 -11.68 4.82
C GLU A 121 8.05 -10.80 5.00
N MET A 122 7.10 -10.90 4.06
CA MET A 122 5.82 -10.21 4.14
C MET A 122 4.96 -10.74 5.29
N GLU A 123 4.84 -12.06 5.45
CA GLU A 123 4.12 -12.68 6.57
C GLU A 123 4.80 -12.40 7.92
N LYS A 124 6.14 -12.48 7.97
CA LYS A 124 6.91 -12.11 9.16
C LYS A 124 6.63 -10.66 9.56
N PHE A 125 6.50 -9.75 8.59
CA PHE A 125 6.19 -8.36 8.91
C PHE A 125 4.79 -8.20 9.54
N VAL A 126 3.81 -9.00 9.11
CA VAL A 126 2.50 -9.06 9.79
C VAL A 126 2.66 -9.49 11.25
N ASP A 127 3.44 -10.53 11.51
CA ASP A 127 3.71 -11.02 12.88
C ASP A 127 4.46 -10.00 13.74
N ASP A 128 5.43 -9.30 13.16
CA ASP A 128 6.20 -8.25 13.84
C ASP A 128 5.26 -7.10 14.28
N VAL A 129 4.35 -6.66 13.40
CA VAL A 129 3.33 -5.63 13.68
C VAL A 129 2.35 -6.10 14.75
N GLN A 130 1.82 -7.32 14.63
CA GLN A 130 0.91 -7.88 15.62
C GLN A 130 1.54 -7.95 17.00
N THR A 131 2.81 -8.36 17.07
CA THR A 131 3.55 -8.50 18.33
C THR A 131 3.77 -7.15 18.99
N VAL A 132 4.23 -6.13 18.25
CA VAL A 132 4.51 -4.81 18.84
C VAL A 132 3.23 -4.13 19.34
N GLU A 133 2.13 -4.23 18.59
CA GLU A 133 0.82 -3.70 18.99
C GLU A 133 0.26 -4.43 20.23
N ALA A 134 0.37 -5.77 20.28
CA ALA A 134 -0.12 -6.56 21.40
C ALA A 134 0.67 -6.33 22.70
N THR A 135 1.96 -6.02 22.58
CA THR A 135 2.86 -5.76 23.73
C THR A 135 2.93 -4.30 24.12
N GLY A 136 2.39 -3.39 23.31
CA GLY A 136 2.53 -1.94 23.50
C GLY A 136 3.97 -1.46 23.35
N GLY A 137 4.76 -2.11 22.50
CA GLY A 137 6.16 -1.75 22.23
C GLY A 137 6.30 -0.49 21.38
N GLU A 138 7.54 -0.03 21.19
CA GLU A 138 7.83 1.08 20.28
C GLU A 138 7.63 0.66 18.82
N VAL A 139 6.83 1.44 18.08
CA VAL A 139 6.37 1.10 16.72
C VAL A 139 7.11 1.80 15.59
N ALA A 140 8.07 2.68 15.90
CA ALA A 140 8.69 3.58 14.93
C ALA A 140 9.37 2.84 13.77
N ASP A 141 10.01 1.70 14.04
CA ASP A 141 10.66 0.88 13.01
C ASP A 141 9.63 0.20 12.09
N GLN A 142 8.51 -0.26 12.64
CA GLN A 142 7.43 -0.87 11.90
C GLN A 142 6.66 0.16 11.07
N GLU A 143 6.42 1.37 11.59
CA GLU A 143 5.83 2.48 10.84
C GLU A 143 6.73 2.88 9.67
N LYS A 144 8.05 2.96 9.90
CA LYS A 144 9.02 3.22 8.84
C LYS A 144 8.99 2.13 7.77
N LYS A 145 9.05 0.85 8.17
CA LYS A 145 9.00 -0.29 7.22
C LYS A 145 7.69 -0.33 6.44
N GLN A 146 6.56 -0.06 7.10
CA GLN A 146 5.24 0.04 6.44
C GLN A 146 5.21 1.18 5.43
N TRP A 147 5.75 2.35 5.80
CA TRP A 147 5.80 3.48 4.88
C TRP A 147 6.68 3.19 3.65
N GLU A 148 7.83 2.54 3.85
CA GLU A 148 8.68 2.08 2.75
C GLU A 148 7.96 1.06 1.85
N GLU A 149 7.24 0.10 2.42
CA GLU A 149 6.43 -0.88 1.68
C GLU A 149 5.35 -0.19 0.82
N MET A 150 4.51 0.64 1.45
CA MET A 150 3.40 1.34 0.78
C MET A 150 3.90 2.26 -0.33
N THR A 151 4.98 3.03 -0.08
CA THR A 151 5.52 3.95 -1.08
C THR A 151 6.26 3.24 -2.21
N LYS A 152 6.92 2.10 -1.97
CA LYS A 152 7.48 1.26 -3.05
C LYS A 152 6.38 0.67 -3.92
N LEU A 153 5.32 0.12 -3.33
CA LEU A 153 4.17 -0.39 -4.08
C LEU A 153 3.55 0.72 -4.95
N ALA A 154 3.36 1.91 -4.39
CA ALA A 154 2.87 3.06 -5.13
C ALA A 154 3.79 3.45 -6.31
N ARG A 155 5.11 3.45 -6.10
CA ARG A 155 6.10 3.70 -7.16
C ARG A 155 6.01 2.67 -8.28
N ILE A 156 5.95 1.39 -7.94
CA ILE A 156 5.82 0.29 -8.91
C ILE A 156 4.56 0.49 -9.76
N LEU A 157 3.42 0.77 -9.12
CA LEU A 157 2.14 0.98 -9.80
C LEU A 157 2.16 2.22 -10.72
N ILE A 158 2.62 3.36 -10.23
CA ILE A 158 2.66 4.61 -11.01
C ILE A 158 3.64 4.50 -12.19
N ASN A 159 4.81 3.87 -11.98
CA ASN A 159 5.81 3.70 -13.04
C ASN A 159 5.42 2.62 -14.06
N SER A 160 4.55 1.69 -13.68
CA SER A 160 4.02 0.66 -14.57
C SER A 160 2.75 1.09 -15.30
N ASP A 161 2.26 2.31 -15.05
CA ASP A 161 1.12 2.91 -15.74
C ASP A 161 1.46 3.10 -17.23
N ARG A 162 1.24 2.06 -18.02
CA ARG A 162 1.29 2.14 -19.48
C ARG A 162 -0.05 2.69 -19.93
N GLU A 163 0.00 3.77 -20.69
CA GLU A 163 -1.14 4.54 -21.16
C GLU A 163 -2.33 3.64 -21.55
N LEU A 164 -3.49 3.87 -20.92
CA LEU A 164 -4.79 3.35 -21.36
C LEU A 164 -5.14 3.92 -22.73
#